data_AF-A0A953JQH2-F1
#
_entry.id   AF-A0A953JQH2-F1
#
_cell.length_a   1.000
_cell.length_b   1.000
_cell.length_c   1.000
_cell.angle_alpha   90.00
_cell.angle_beta   90.00
_cell.angle_gamma   90.00
#
_symmetry.space_group_name_H-M   'P 1'
#
loop_
_entity.id
_entity.type
_entity.pdbx_description
1 polymer ?
#
loop_
_entity_poly.entity_id
_entity_poly.type
_entity_poly.pdbx_seq_one_letter_code
_entity_poly.pdbx_strand_id
1 'polypeptide(L)'
;MDVPQDTVFLGQTSPPGAFASSILLRVFGGERTNGAVDLPDPDPQTKDEPRTINATEILTRLESRKEAASVALGINASEVETLPFDLSKLESEGIFMNIDCRGFGSLVRQLEWKTLGVKLPEDAAVRVSSPRAGLLPDLYRNKLMRGAAQAHNALNRYGFRFTLCEAVWGTSEYKWIPWTAFEQFEAEYLKANETLAKAKAEVLEKYDEILTILQDSFYILAEDSADRFQATTDEPFDRAEFVNAVAAQAIGMVPTPEMIRDGLTIEMKPKVIVLGSEMAAEQKLTRELRLEAARAEAETRTIEIEVEAKASIERLKVTGFEEDQRREREVKERIRTMKIEAARREAEEAVSPIKEGLAQITARICEAAQEMSERLQDARFVPGSLAKRARQMCEWYSLMNFTGDDSLEAVLTKLREAARREAKQRSPEEMRNALNDILRATTIQSRKLLDEDRLSALEL
;
A
#
# COMPACT_ATOMS: atom_id res chain seq x y z
N MET A 1 -46.55 -64.41 -9.40
CA MET A 1 -47.47 -64.06 -10.50
C MET A 1 -47.68 -62.56 -10.45
N ASP A 2 -47.82 -61.95 -11.62
CA ASP A 2 -48.53 -60.70 -11.91
C ASP A 2 -48.06 -59.37 -11.29
N VAL A 3 -47.19 -58.73 -12.07
CA VAL A 3 -47.25 -57.31 -12.50
C VAL A 3 -48.50 -57.09 -13.41
N PRO A 4 -48.83 -55.90 -14.00
CA PRO A 4 -48.33 -54.51 -13.84
C PRO A 4 -49.45 -53.39 -13.93
N GLN A 5 -49.05 -52.13 -14.18
CA GLN A 5 -49.79 -50.98 -14.82
C GLN A 5 -50.81 -50.21 -13.93
N ASP A 6 -51.06 -48.89 -14.12
CA ASP A 6 -50.73 -47.92 -15.19
C ASP A 6 -49.96 -46.65 -14.67
N THR A 7 -49.04 -45.97 -15.39
CA THR A 7 -49.09 -45.17 -16.66
C THR A 7 -49.80 -43.80 -16.46
N VAL A 8 -49.24 -42.59 -16.72
CA VAL A 8 -48.84 -41.97 -18.02
C VAL A 8 -47.87 -40.74 -17.85
N PHE A 9 -46.93 -40.60 -18.81
CA PHE A 9 -46.18 -39.44 -19.39
C PHE A 9 -46.49 -37.97 -18.96
N LEU A 10 -45.61 -36.95 -19.11
CA LEU A 10 -44.69 -36.58 -20.22
C LEU A 10 -43.62 -35.55 -19.73
N GLY A 11 -42.43 -35.43 -20.36
CA GLY A 11 -41.58 -34.23 -20.25
C GLY A 11 -40.05 -34.44 -20.24
N GLN A 12 -39.34 -33.98 -21.28
CA GLN A 12 -37.87 -34.01 -21.38
C GLN A 12 -37.20 -32.78 -20.72
N THR A 13 -36.00 -32.95 -20.15
CA THR A 13 -34.92 -31.93 -20.18
C THR A 13 -33.59 -32.56 -19.78
N SER A 14 -32.51 -32.25 -20.51
CA SER A 14 -31.16 -32.75 -20.24
C SER A 14 -30.39 -31.80 -19.30
N PRO A 15 -29.51 -32.30 -18.40
CA PRO A 15 -28.66 -31.44 -17.58
C PRO A 15 -27.47 -30.86 -18.39
N PRO A 16 -27.14 -29.57 -18.25
CA PRO A 16 -26.10 -28.91 -19.06
C PRO A 16 -24.69 -29.14 -18.48
N GLY A 17 -24.12 -30.33 -18.72
CA GLY A 17 -22.77 -30.70 -18.25
C GLY A 17 -21.78 -31.16 -19.32
N ALA A 18 -22.22 -31.39 -20.56
CA ALA A 18 -21.43 -32.09 -21.57
C ALA A 18 -20.67 -31.20 -22.58
N PHE A 19 -20.92 -29.88 -22.60
CA PHE A 19 -20.34 -28.99 -23.62
C PHE A 19 -19.12 -28.18 -23.14
N ALA A 20 -19.00 -27.90 -21.83
CA ALA A 20 -17.80 -27.26 -21.27
C ALA A 20 -16.62 -28.24 -21.19
N SER A 21 -16.91 -29.50 -20.85
CA SER A 21 -15.94 -30.59 -20.66
C SER A 21 -15.23 -31.01 -21.96
N SER A 22 -15.87 -30.84 -23.12
CA SER A 22 -15.32 -31.20 -24.44
C SER A 22 -14.44 -30.11 -25.07
N ILE A 23 -14.56 -28.85 -24.61
CA ILE A 23 -13.72 -27.74 -25.07
C ILE A 23 -12.36 -27.76 -24.37
N LEU A 24 -12.33 -27.97 -23.05
CA LEU A 24 -11.08 -28.00 -22.28
C LEU A 24 -10.13 -29.15 -22.68
N LEU A 25 -10.68 -30.30 -23.10
CA LEU A 25 -9.87 -31.42 -23.57
C LEU A 25 -9.14 -31.13 -24.90
N ARG A 26 -9.72 -30.28 -25.77
CA ARG A 26 -9.14 -29.93 -27.09
C ARG A 26 -8.14 -28.77 -27.04
N VAL A 27 -8.15 -27.96 -25.98
CA VAL A 27 -7.25 -26.80 -25.85
C VAL A 27 -5.94 -27.16 -25.11
N PHE A 28 -5.96 -28.18 -24.24
CA PHE A 28 -4.79 -28.56 -23.42
C PHE A 28 -4.34 -30.02 -23.56
N GLY A 29 -4.97 -30.82 -24.43
CA GLY A 29 -4.63 -32.23 -24.66
C GLY A 29 -4.29 -32.53 -26.11
N GLY A 30 -3.01 -32.45 -26.47
CA GLY A 30 -2.52 -32.97 -27.75
C GLY A 30 -2.53 -34.50 -27.75
N GLU A 31 -3.38 -35.12 -28.58
CA GLU A 31 -3.46 -36.58 -28.70
C GLU A 31 -2.15 -37.18 -29.23
N ARG A 32 -1.63 -38.18 -28.52
CA ARG A 32 -0.58 -39.07 -29.03
C ARG A 32 -1.21 -40.06 -30.00
N THR A 33 -0.92 -39.93 -31.29
CA THR A 33 -1.12 -41.01 -32.25
C THR A 33 0.03 -42.02 -32.13
N ASN A 34 -0.27 -43.23 -31.66
CA ASN A 34 0.69 -44.33 -31.68
C ASN A 34 0.85 -44.87 -33.12
N GLY A 35 1.95 -44.52 -33.77
CA GLY A 35 2.51 -45.24 -34.91
C GLY A 35 3.95 -45.61 -34.59
N ALA A 36 4.29 -46.90 -34.59
CA ALA A 36 5.63 -47.39 -34.30
C ALA A 36 6.51 -47.47 -35.56
N VAL A 37 7.84 -47.58 -35.36
CA VAL A 37 8.90 -47.77 -36.38
C VAL A 37 9.23 -46.46 -37.13
N ASP A 38 10.39 -45.81 -37.00
CA ASP A 38 11.78 -46.29 -36.82
C ASP A 38 12.67 -45.28 -36.06
N LEU A 39 13.82 -45.73 -35.55
CA LEU A 39 14.86 -44.89 -34.94
C LEU A 39 15.80 -44.27 -35.99
N PRO A 40 16.18 -42.99 -35.80
CA PRO A 40 17.54 -42.54 -35.98
C PRO A 40 18.11 -41.97 -34.66
N ASP A 41 19.44 -42.08 -34.49
CA ASP A 41 20.16 -41.75 -33.25
C ASP A 41 19.93 -40.32 -32.73
N PRO A 42 19.91 -40.11 -31.39
CA PRO A 42 19.91 -38.79 -30.80
C PRO A 42 21.32 -38.16 -30.90
N ASP A 43 21.49 -37.29 -31.88
CA ASP A 43 22.71 -36.49 -32.08
C ASP A 43 22.99 -35.62 -30.83
N PRO A 44 24.11 -35.79 -30.11
CA PRO A 44 24.30 -35.16 -28.82
C PRO A 44 24.99 -33.80 -28.95
N GLN A 45 24.22 -32.71 -28.91
CA GLN A 45 24.58 -31.41 -28.30
C GLN A 45 23.56 -30.29 -28.59
N THR A 46 22.65 -30.06 -27.65
CA THR A 46 22.00 -28.75 -27.48
C THR A 46 22.41 -28.17 -26.13
N LYS A 47 23.56 -27.47 -26.13
CA LYS A 47 24.00 -26.61 -25.02
C LYS A 47 23.07 -25.38 -24.98
N ASP A 48 21.91 -25.49 -24.32
CA ASP A 48 21.07 -24.32 -24.01
C ASP A 48 21.73 -23.51 -22.88
N GLU A 49 22.43 -22.44 -23.28
CA GLU A 49 22.86 -21.38 -22.36
C GLU A 49 21.65 -20.72 -21.67
N PRO A 50 21.80 -20.16 -20.46
CA PRO A 50 20.71 -19.51 -19.75
C PRO A 50 20.22 -18.29 -20.55
N ARG A 51 19.08 -18.46 -21.24
CA ARG A 51 18.47 -17.40 -22.04
C ARG A 51 18.06 -16.25 -21.14
N THR A 52 18.88 -15.21 -21.12
CA THR A 52 18.48 -13.85 -20.74
C THR A 52 17.21 -13.54 -21.52
N ILE A 53 16.14 -13.12 -20.83
CA ILE A 53 14.88 -12.73 -21.48
C ILE A 53 15.23 -11.67 -22.51
N ASN A 54 15.10 -11.99 -23.79
CA ASN A 54 15.69 -11.17 -24.84
C ASN A 54 14.76 -9.96 -25.04
N ALA A 55 15.30 -8.75 -25.26
CA ALA A 55 14.46 -7.57 -25.46
C ALA A 55 13.51 -7.76 -26.67
N THR A 56 13.97 -8.48 -27.69
CA THR A 56 13.17 -8.95 -28.83
C THR A 56 12.04 -9.91 -28.46
N GLU A 57 12.19 -10.74 -27.43
CA GLU A 57 11.16 -11.64 -26.91
C GLU A 57 10.07 -10.90 -26.11
N ILE A 58 10.44 -9.78 -25.48
CA ILE A 58 9.50 -8.85 -24.82
C ILE A 58 8.72 -8.04 -25.86
N LEU A 59 9.42 -7.49 -26.87
CA LEU A 59 8.81 -6.74 -27.97
C LEU A 59 7.85 -7.60 -28.79
N THR A 60 8.25 -8.80 -29.20
CA THR A 60 7.35 -9.74 -29.92
C THR A 60 6.15 -10.17 -29.08
N ARG A 61 6.29 -10.32 -27.75
CA ARG A 61 5.14 -10.52 -26.85
C ARG A 61 4.21 -9.32 -26.76
N LEU A 62 4.76 -8.10 -26.81
CA LEU A 62 3.96 -6.87 -26.89
C LEU A 62 3.21 -6.81 -28.22
N GLU A 63 3.88 -7.00 -29.34
CA GLU A 63 3.28 -7.08 -30.69
C GLU A 63 2.16 -8.13 -30.74
N SER A 64 2.41 -9.37 -30.27
CA SER A 64 1.37 -10.42 -30.19
C SER A 64 0.18 -10.04 -29.30
N ARG A 65 0.39 -9.22 -28.26
CA ARG A 65 -0.71 -8.67 -27.43
C ARG A 65 -1.47 -7.56 -28.15
N LYS A 66 -0.78 -6.69 -28.90
CA LYS A 66 -1.40 -5.64 -29.73
C LYS A 66 -2.26 -6.26 -30.82
N GLU A 67 -1.77 -7.30 -31.50
CA GLU A 67 -2.54 -8.08 -32.47
C GLU A 67 -3.76 -8.75 -31.85
N ALA A 68 -3.62 -9.41 -30.70
CA ALA A 68 -4.75 -10.04 -30.01
C ALA A 68 -5.83 -9.03 -29.56
N ALA A 69 -5.43 -7.86 -29.07
CA ALA A 69 -6.34 -6.77 -28.71
C ALA A 69 -7.00 -6.14 -29.95
N SER A 70 -6.24 -5.93 -31.02
CA SER A 70 -6.72 -5.46 -32.33
C SER A 70 -7.82 -6.37 -32.88
N VAL A 71 -7.59 -7.69 -32.89
CA VAL A 71 -8.59 -8.68 -33.33
C VAL A 71 -9.83 -8.68 -32.43
N ALA A 72 -9.67 -8.50 -31.12
CA ALA A 72 -10.79 -8.47 -30.17
C ALA A 72 -11.64 -7.18 -30.25
N LEU A 73 -11.02 -6.06 -30.62
CA LEU A 73 -11.66 -4.73 -30.68
C LEU A 73 -12.06 -4.30 -32.10
N GLY A 74 -11.58 -4.98 -33.14
CA GLY A 74 -11.85 -4.65 -34.55
C GLY A 74 -11.11 -3.41 -35.06
N ILE A 75 -10.08 -2.96 -34.35
CA ILE A 75 -9.23 -1.80 -34.68
C ILE A 75 -7.86 -2.26 -35.20
N ASN A 76 -7.08 -1.38 -35.81
CA ASN A 76 -5.76 -1.73 -36.33
C ASN A 76 -4.75 -1.99 -35.18
N ALA A 77 -3.79 -2.89 -35.36
CA ALA A 77 -2.75 -3.16 -34.35
C ALA A 77 -1.83 -1.96 -34.09
N SER A 78 -1.75 -1.01 -35.03
CA SER A 78 -1.12 0.31 -34.86
C SER A 78 -1.93 1.28 -34.00
N GLU A 79 -3.25 1.10 -33.90
CA GLU A 79 -4.18 1.91 -33.08
C GLU A 79 -4.33 1.36 -31.67
N VAL A 80 -3.80 0.16 -31.39
CA VAL A 80 -3.69 -0.36 -30.03
C VAL A 80 -2.51 0.34 -29.35
N GLU A 81 -2.78 1.14 -28.33
CA GLU A 81 -1.72 1.77 -27.54
C GLU A 81 -1.02 0.77 -26.61
N THR A 82 0.24 1.07 -26.28
CA THR A 82 1.05 0.27 -25.33
C THR A 82 1.64 1.17 -24.28
N LEU A 83 1.11 1.10 -23.06
CA LEU A 83 1.52 1.93 -21.94
C LEU A 83 2.64 1.23 -21.13
N PRO A 84 3.84 1.83 -21.02
CA PRO A 84 4.87 1.33 -20.12
C PRO A 84 4.45 1.55 -18.67
N PHE A 85 4.47 0.49 -17.86
CA PHE A 85 4.00 0.50 -16.49
C PHE A 85 5.11 -0.01 -15.55
N ASP A 86 5.78 0.92 -14.87
CA ASP A 86 6.92 0.64 -14.00
C ASP A 86 6.64 1.06 -12.55
N LEU A 87 6.69 0.09 -11.63
CA LEU A 87 6.63 0.32 -10.18
C LEU A 87 7.97 0.06 -9.50
N SER A 88 9.04 -0.30 -10.24
CA SER A 88 10.32 -0.75 -9.69
C SER A 88 10.96 0.31 -8.77
N LYS A 89 10.77 1.61 -9.06
CA LYS A 89 11.22 2.68 -8.16
C LYS A 89 10.42 2.78 -6.86
N LEU A 90 9.11 2.50 -6.86
CA LEU A 90 8.34 2.48 -5.62
C LEU A 90 8.69 1.26 -4.76
N GLU A 91 9.10 0.17 -5.39
CA GLU A 91 9.60 -1.01 -4.72
C GLU A 91 11.01 -0.79 -4.14
N SER A 92 11.94 -0.21 -4.91
CA SER A 92 13.32 0.02 -4.48
C SER A 92 13.46 1.14 -3.46
N GLU A 93 12.76 2.27 -3.65
CA GLU A 93 12.97 3.49 -2.86
C GLU A 93 12.09 3.60 -1.61
N GLY A 94 11.19 2.65 -1.33
CA GLY A 94 10.34 2.73 -0.14
C GLY A 94 9.46 1.51 0.14
N ILE A 95 8.53 1.69 1.07
CA ILE A 95 7.63 0.64 1.56
C ILE A 95 6.20 1.17 1.71
N PHE A 96 5.20 0.32 1.47
CA PHE A 96 3.82 0.65 1.80
C PHE A 96 3.51 0.32 3.25
N MET A 97 2.89 1.27 3.94
CA MET A 97 2.58 1.18 5.36
C MET A 97 1.13 1.55 5.61
N ASN A 98 0.48 0.77 6.47
CA ASN A 98 -0.79 1.12 7.10
C ASN A 98 -0.58 1.06 8.64
N ILE A 99 -1.39 1.81 9.38
CA ILE A 99 -1.40 1.79 10.84
C ILE A 99 -2.79 1.35 11.29
N ASP A 100 -2.88 0.15 11.86
CA ASP A 100 -4.12 -0.40 12.40
C ASP A 100 -4.28 -0.02 13.87
N CYS A 101 -5.26 0.83 14.17
CA CYS A 101 -5.59 1.27 15.52
C CYS A 101 -6.79 0.48 16.05
N ARG A 102 -6.53 -0.62 16.76
CA ARG A 102 -7.57 -1.52 17.26
C ARG A 102 -8.11 -1.11 18.63
N GLY A 103 -9.34 -1.53 18.91
CA GLY A 103 -10.01 -1.36 20.20
C GLY A 103 -10.41 0.06 20.57
N PHE A 104 -9.90 1.12 19.92
CA PHE A 104 -10.28 2.51 20.23
C PHE A 104 -11.79 2.79 20.09
N GLY A 105 -12.50 2.02 19.27
CA GLY A 105 -13.96 2.02 19.20
C GLY A 105 -14.66 1.63 20.51
N SER A 106 -14.00 0.89 21.42
CA SER A 106 -14.55 0.59 22.76
C SER A 106 -14.64 1.83 23.66
N LEU A 107 -13.91 2.90 23.36
CA LEU A 107 -13.89 4.14 24.16
C LEU A 107 -15.08 5.07 23.84
N VAL A 108 -15.82 4.79 22.76
CA VAL A 108 -16.89 5.65 22.23
C VAL A 108 -18.04 4.80 21.70
N ARG A 109 -19.23 4.93 22.28
CA ARG A 109 -20.41 4.17 21.85
C ARG A 109 -21.52 5.11 21.37
N GLN A 110 -22.26 4.69 20.36
CA GLN A 110 -23.51 5.35 19.99
C GLN A 110 -24.56 4.95 21.03
N LEU A 111 -25.07 5.92 21.79
CA LEU A 111 -26.16 5.70 22.74
C LEU A 111 -27.47 5.63 21.96
N GLU A 112 -28.36 4.69 22.26
CA GLU A 112 -29.69 4.71 21.66
C GLU A 112 -30.53 5.84 22.25
N TRP A 113 -31.35 6.49 21.43
CA TRP A 113 -32.27 7.54 21.90
C TRP A 113 -33.19 7.04 23.03
N LYS A 114 -33.58 5.75 22.99
CA LYS A 114 -34.34 5.08 24.05
C LYS A 114 -33.63 5.09 25.41
N THR A 115 -32.30 4.89 25.42
CA THR A 115 -31.47 4.95 26.64
C THR A 115 -31.38 6.36 27.22
N LEU A 116 -31.64 7.40 26.40
CA LEU A 116 -31.73 8.80 26.81
C LEU A 116 -33.18 9.25 27.10
N GLY A 117 -34.15 8.33 27.14
CA GLY A 117 -35.57 8.64 27.32
C GLY A 117 -36.27 9.28 26.11
N VAL A 118 -35.59 9.41 24.97
CA VAL A 118 -36.11 10.10 23.77
C VAL A 118 -36.76 9.09 22.81
N LYS A 119 -38.06 9.25 22.55
CA LYS A 119 -38.77 8.57 21.46
C LYS A 119 -38.81 9.51 20.24
N LEU A 120 -38.10 9.15 19.16
CA LEU A 120 -38.23 9.84 17.87
C LEU A 120 -39.46 9.33 17.09
N PRO A 121 -40.17 10.18 16.32
CA PRO A 121 -41.24 9.73 15.43
C PRO A 121 -40.69 8.82 14.32
N GLU A 122 -41.36 7.69 14.06
CA GLU A 122 -40.92 6.73 13.04
C GLU A 122 -41.10 7.29 11.61
N ASP A 123 -42.10 8.14 11.40
CA ASP A 123 -42.41 8.82 10.13
C ASP A 123 -41.71 10.17 9.93
N ALA A 124 -40.64 10.46 10.69
CA ALA A 124 -39.93 11.73 10.58
C ALA A 124 -39.19 11.87 9.23
N ALA A 125 -39.52 12.93 8.47
CA ALA A 125 -38.88 13.26 7.19
C ALA A 125 -37.35 13.52 7.29
N VAL A 126 -36.83 13.73 8.51
CA VAL A 126 -35.40 13.86 8.80
C VAL A 126 -35.00 12.79 9.80
N ARG A 127 -34.13 11.85 9.38
CA ARG A 127 -33.53 10.86 10.29
C ARG A 127 -32.43 11.50 11.13
N VAL A 128 -32.66 11.61 12.44
CA VAL A 128 -31.66 12.08 13.40
C VAL A 128 -30.92 10.87 14.01
N SER A 129 -29.66 10.68 13.62
CA SER A 129 -28.80 9.65 14.20
C SER A 129 -28.44 9.99 15.65
N SER A 130 -28.36 8.96 16.49
CA SER A 130 -28.08 9.13 17.92
C SER A 130 -26.62 9.55 18.17
N PRO A 131 -26.36 10.37 19.21
CA PRO A 131 -25.02 10.88 19.47
C PRO A 131 -24.06 9.76 19.90
N ARG A 132 -22.79 9.95 19.57
CA ARG A 132 -21.69 9.14 20.11
C ARG A 132 -21.23 9.73 21.44
N ALA A 133 -21.33 8.95 22.51
CA ALA A 133 -20.84 9.30 23.83
C ALA A 133 -19.50 8.60 24.12
N GLY A 134 -18.61 9.29 24.83
CA GLY A 134 -17.40 8.69 25.38
C GLY A 134 -17.72 7.89 26.64
N LEU A 135 -17.14 6.70 26.77
CA LEU A 135 -17.33 5.80 27.92
C LEU A 135 -16.30 6.01 29.04
N LEU A 136 -15.45 7.03 28.90
CA LEU A 136 -14.49 7.50 29.90
C LEU A 136 -14.51 9.04 29.92
N PRO A 137 -14.16 9.69 31.05
CA PRO A 137 -14.05 11.14 31.13
C PRO A 137 -13.07 11.69 30.09
N ASP A 138 -13.40 12.84 29.50
CA ASP A 138 -12.65 13.47 28.41
C ASP A 138 -11.14 13.61 28.69
N LEU A 139 -10.77 13.94 29.93
CA LEU A 139 -9.37 14.06 30.36
C LEU A 139 -8.55 12.80 30.09
N TYR A 140 -9.15 11.62 30.30
CA TYR A 140 -8.52 10.31 30.16
C TYR A 140 -8.72 9.75 28.74
N ARG A 141 -9.94 9.83 28.20
CA ARG A 141 -10.25 9.39 26.83
C ARG A 141 -9.38 10.10 25.79
N ASN A 142 -9.22 11.42 25.90
CA ASN A 142 -8.46 12.21 24.94
C ASN A 142 -6.94 11.99 25.07
N LYS A 143 -6.45 11.43 26.19
CA LYS A 143 -5.05 10.94 26.32
C LYS A 143 -4.87 9.61 25.59
N LEU A 144 -5.76 8.64 25.79
CA LEU A 144 -5.72 7.35 25.10
C LEU A 144 -5.78 7.52 23.57
N MET A 145 -6.73 8.30 23.07
CA MET A 145 -6.89 8.58 21.62
C MET A 145 -5.69 9.31 21.00
N ARG A 146 -4.85 9.98 21.81
CA ARG A 146 -3.71 10.77 21.31
C ARG A 146 -2.64 9.92 20.64
N GLY A 147 -2.39 8.71 21.13
CA GLY A 147 -1.42 7.78 20.52
C GLY A 147 -1.83 7.43 19.09
N ALA A 148 -3.06 6.96 18.89
CA ALA A 148 -3.60 6.63 17.57
C ALA A 148 -3.56 7.84 16.61
N ALA A 149 -3.97 9.02 17.09
CA ALA A 149 -3.92 10.24 16.29
C ALA A 149 -2.48 10.64 15.91
N GLN A 150 -1.50 10.50 16.81
CA GLN A 150 -0.09 10.76 16.52
C GLN A 150 0.46 9.78 15.48
N ALA A 151 0.16 8.48 15.61
CA ALA A 151 0.60 7.47 14.68
C ALA A 151 0.07 7.71 13.26
N HIS A 152 -1.24 7.94 13.11
CA HIS A 152 -1.83 8.31 11.81
C HIS A 152 -1.29 9.64 11.26
N ASN A 153 -0.98 10.62 12.12
CA ASN A 153 -0.38 11.88 11.68
C ASN A 153 1.06 11.71 11.18
N ALA A 154 1.86 10.81 11.78
CA ALA A 154 3.18 10.45 11.26
C ALA A 154 3.05 9.80 9.87
N LEU A 155 2.14 8.82 9.70
CA LEU A 155 1.87 8.20 8.39
C LEU A 155 1.34 9.21 7.35
N ASN A 156 0.50 10.16 7.75
CA ASN A 156 0.05 11.26 6.88
C ASN A 156 1.20 12.20 6.48
N ARG A 157 2.18 12.40 7.34
CA ARG A 157 3.30 13.34 7.13
C ARG A 157 4.37 12.76 6.21
N TYR A 158 4.76 11.51 6.42
CA TYR A 158 5.84 10.83 5.69
C TYR A 158 5.34 9.89 4.60
N GLY A 159 4.03 9.64 4.50
CA GLY A 159 3.42 8.77 3.50
C GLY A 159 2.73 9.51 2.35
N PHE A 160 2.95 9.03 1.12
CA PHE A 160 2.24 9.40 -0.10
C PHE A 160 1.05 8.48 -0.37
N ARG A 161 0.00 9.00 -1.02
CA ARG A 161 -1.07 8.16 -1.57
C ARG A 161 -0.96 8.14 -3.09
N PHE A 162 -1.01 6.96 -3.68
CA PHE A 162 -1.03 6.81 -5.13
C PHE A 162 -2.40 6.26 -5.53
N THR A 163 -3.17 7.04 -6.30
CA THR A 163 -4.51 6.68 -6.78
C THR A 163 -4.53 5.31 -7.47
N LEU A 164 -3.47 5.01 -8.22
CA LEU A 164 -3.21 3.71 -8.82
C LEU A 164 -3.15 2.55 -7.80
N CYS A 165 -2.48 2.77 -6.67
CA CYS A 165 -2.39 1.76 -5.60
C CYS A 165 -3.74 1.56 -4.89
N GLU A 166 -4.53 2.62 -4.75
CA GLU A 166 -5.90 2.52 -4.23
C GLU A 166 -6.78 1.65 -5.17
N ALA A 167 -6.63 1.80 -6.48
CA ALA A 167 -7.32 0.98 -7.48
C ALA A 167 -6.86 -0.50 -7.48
N VAL A 168 -5.55 -0.75 -7.32
CA VAL A 168 -4.99 -2.12 -7.28
C VAL A 168 -5.35 -2.87 -6.00
N TRP A 169 -5.53 -2.19 -4.86
CA TRP A 169 -5.86 -2.84 -3.58
C TRP A 169 -7.31 -2.71 -3.14
N GLY A 170 -8.11 -1.85 -3.77
CA GLY A 170 -9.47 -1.52 -3.31
C GLY A 170 -9.51 -0.78 -1.97
N THR A 171 -8.41 -0.17 -1.54
CA THR A 171 -8.31 0.55 -0.25
C THR A 171 -7.27 1.67 -0.30
N SER A 172 -7.60 2.80 0.34
CA SER A 172 -6.77 4.00 0.48
C SER A 172 -6.03 4.09 1.82
N GLU A 173 -6.05 3.02 2.62
CA GLU A 173 -5.40 2.97 3.94
C GLU A 173 -3.86 2.91 3.86
N TYR A 174 -3.33 2.25 2.83
CA TYR A 174 -1.88 2.09 2.63
C TYR A 174 -1.27 3.35 2.02
N LYS A 175 -0.12 3.78 2.58
CA LYS A 175 0.66 4.90 2.08
C LYS A 175 2.10 4.49 1.84
N TRP A 176 2.69 5.00 0.77
CA TRP A 176 4.09 4.74 0.46
C TRP A 176 5.00 5.70 1.22
N ILE A 177 6.01 5.17 1.92
CA ILE A 177 7.01 5.93 2.67
C ILE A 177 8.37 5.65 2.02
N PRO A 178 9.13 6.67 1.59
CA PRO A 178 10.47 6.46 1.07
C PRO A 178 11.44 6.06 2.19
N TRP A 179 12.44 5.22 1.90
CA TRP A 179 13.42 4.74 2.89
C TRP A 179 14.14 5.89 3.61
N THR A 180 14.41 6.99 2.90
CA THR A 180 14.99 8.23 3.42
C THR A 180 14.18 8.89 4.54
N ALA A 181 12.86 8.67 4.58
CA ALA A 181 11.96 9.17 5.62
C ALA A 181 11.59 8.11 6.68
N PHE A 182 11.91 6.84 6.44
CA PHE A 182 11.42 5.71 7.25
C PHE A 182 11.89 5.78 8.71
N GLU A 183 13.18 6.07 8.96
CA GLU A 183 13.73 6.17 10.33
C GLU A 183 13.03 7.26 11.16
N GLN A 184 12.70 8.40 10.55
CA GLN A 184 11.99 9.49 11.24
C GLN A 184 10.52 9.17 11.47
N PHE A 185 9.88 8.49 10.51
CA PHE A 185 8.53 7.97 10.67
C PHE A 185 8.46 6.93 11.81
N GLU A 186 9.41 5.99 11.86
CA GLU A 186 9.50 4.97 12.91
C GLU A 186 9.70 5.61 14.28
N ALA A 187 10.58 6.61 14.41
CA ALA A 187 10.77 7.35 15.64
C ALA A 187 9.49 8.08 16.12
N GLU A 188 8.71 8.68 15.20
CA GLU A 188 7.41 9.29 15.56
C GLU A 188 6.34 8.24 15.90
N TYR A 189 6.34 7.07 15.25
CA TYR A 189 5.48 5.94 15.56
C TYR A 189 5.78 5.32 16.94
N LEU A 190 7.05 5.03 17.25
CA LEU A 190 7.47 4.51 18.55
C LEU A 190 7.09 5.47 19.69
N LYS A 191 7.25 6.77 19.47
CA LYS A 191 6.81 7.81 20.41
C LYS A 191 5.28 7.86 20.59
N ALA A 192 4.51 7.56 19.54
CA ALA A 192 3.06 7.43 19.64
C ALA A 192 2.65 6.20 20.47
N ASN A 193 3.35 5.08 20.31
CA ASN A 193 3.20 3.88 21.15
C ASN A 193 3.56 4.15 22.62
N GLU A 194 4.68 4.81 22.91
CA GLU A 194 5.02 5.25 24.27
C GLU A 194 3.93 6.15 24.88
N THR A 195 3.36 7.05 24.07
CA THR A 195 2.30 7.96 24.51
C THR A 195 1.03 7.19 24.88
N LEU A 196 0.67 6.17 24.10
CA LEU A 196 -0.42 5.25 24.44
C LEU A 196 -0.09 4.44 25.71
N ALA A 197 1.10 3.88 25.83
CA ALA A 197 1.51 3.08 26.98
C ALA A 197 1.46 3.89 28.30
N LYS A 198 1.95 5.13 28.27
CA LYS A 198 1.87 6.09 29.39
C LYS A 198 0.42 6.44 29.72
N ALA A 199 -0.43 6.67 28.71
CA ALA A 199 -1.86 6.94 28.92
C ALA A 199 -2.61 5.73 29.49
N LYS A 200 -2.31 4.50 29.04
CA LYS A 200 -2.86 3.26 29.62
C LYS A 200 -2.47 3.13 31.09
N ALA A 201 -1.19 3.31 31.42
CA ALA A 201 -0.70 3.21 32.79
C ALA A 201 -1.43 4.19 33.73
N GLU A 202 -1.55 5.47 33.35
CA GLU A 202 -2.27 6.48 34.14
C GLU A 202 -3.76 6.12 34.34
N VAL A 203 -4.42 5.61 33.31
CA VAL A 203 -5.85 5.23 33.38
C VAL A 203 -6.06 3.97 34.23
N LEU A 204 -5.12 3.02 34.19
CA LEU A 204 -5.18 1.80 35.00
C LEU A 204 -4.85 2.08 36.47
N GLU A 205 -3.92 2.98 36.76
CA GLU A 205 -3.58 3.43 38.13
C GLU A 205 -4.76 4.13 38.81
N LYS A 206 -5.54 4.92 38.05
CA LYS A 206 -6.67 5.71 38.55
C LYS A 206 -8.04 5.12 38.21
N TYR A 207 -8.09 3.84 37.85
CA TYR A 207 -9.31 3.25 37.30
C TYR A 207 -10.50 3.32 38.26
N ASP A 208 -10.27 3.07 39.55
CA ASP A 208 -11.32 3.10 40.57
C ASP A 208 -11.83 4.54 40.82
N GLU A 209 -10.94 5.54 40.83
CA GLU A 209 -11.30 6.97 40.90
C GLU A 209 -12.16 7.39 39.69
N ILE A 210 -11.77 6.94 38.48
CA ILE A 210 -12.51 7.17 37.24
C ILE A 210 -13.90 6.53 37.31
N LEU A 211 -14.02 5.31 37.86
CA LEU A 211 -15.32 4.66 38.05
C LEU A 211 -16.21 5.43 39.02
N THR A 212 -15.71 5.93 40.15
CA THR A 212 -16.51 6.75 41.08
C THR A 212 -17.02 8.04 40.40
N ILE A 213 -16.16 8.76 39.67
CA ILE A 213 -16.55 9.97 38.94
C ILE A 213 -17.62 9.66 37.87
N LEU A 214 -17.49 8.52 37.17
CA LEU A 214 -18.48 8.08 36.19
C LEU A 214 -19.78 7.65 36.84
N GLN A 215 -19.74 6.95 37.98
CA GLN A 215 -20.93 6.55 38.74
C GLN A 215 -21.76 7.77 39.13
N ASP A 216 -21.15 8.75 39.81
CA ASP A 216 -21.82 10.00 40.19
C ASP A 216 -22.44 10.71 38.98
N SER A 217 -21.68 10.79 37.87
CA SER A 217 -22.14 11.41 36.62
C SER A 217 -23.33 10.66 35.97
N PHE A 218 -23.31 9.32 35.98
CA PHE A 218 -24.40 8.51 35.44
C PHE A 218 -25.63 8.52 36.34
N TYR A 219 -25.49 8.59 37.66
CA TYR A 219 -26.61 8.78 38.57
C TYR A 219 -27.32 10.13 38.32
N ILE A 220 -26.57 11.23 38.20
CA ILE A 220 -27.13 12.56 37.86
C ILE A 220 -27.88 12.51 36.50
N LEU A 221 -27.30 11.87 35.48
CA LEU A 221 -27.93 11.72 34.17
C LEU A 221 -29.20 10.84 34.20
N ALA A 222 -29.19 9.80 35.02
CA ALA A 222 -30.32 8.92 35.22
C ALA A 222 -31.47 9.61 35.97
N GLU A 223 -31.18 10.48 36.94
CA GLU A 223 -32.19 11.32 37.61
C GLU A 223 -32.85 12.31 36.63
N ASP A 224 -32.07 13.07 35.85
CA ASP A 224 -32.58 13.96 34.79
C ASP A 224 -33.39 13.19 33.73
N SER A 225 -33.00 11.95 33.43
CA SER A 225 -33.78 11.06 32.54
C SER A 225 -35.10 10.61 33.17
N ALA A 226 -35.12 10.31 34.48
CA ALA A 226 -36.33 9.93 35.20
C ALA A 226 -37.33 11.09 35.32
N ASP A 227 -36.84 12.30 35.60
CA ASP A 227 -37.66 13.51 35.69
C ASP A 227 -38.30 13.84 34.33
N ARG A 228 -37.56 13.65 33.22
CA ARG A 228 -38.09 13.76 31.85
C ARG A 228 -39.11 12.68 31.52
N PHE A 229 -38.88 11.44 31.94
CA PHE A 229 -39.81 10.34 31.71
C PHE A 229 -41.14 10.61 32.42
N GLN A 230 -41.09 11.01 33.70
CA GLN A 230 -42.26 11.43 34.48
C GLN A 230 -42.99 12.64 33.86
N ALA A 231 -42.27 13.59 33.25
CA ALA A 231 -42.87 14.73 32.56
C ALA A 231 -43.48 14.39 31.18
N THR A 232 -43.16 13.23 30.60
CA THR A 232 -43.55 12.85 29.23
C THR A 232 -44.53 11.68 29.18
N THR A 233 -44.78 10.99 30.30
CA THR A 233 -45.55 9.73 30.31
C THR A 233 -46.27 9.55 31.65
N ASP A 234 -47.59 9.28 31.60
CA ASP A 234 -48.46 9.08 32.78
C ASP A 234 -48.36 7.66 33.40
N GLU A 235 -47.40 6.84 32.96
CA GLU A 235 -47.21 5.47 33.46
C GLU A 235 -46.52 5.50 34.84
N PRO A 236 -47.07 4.82 35.86
CA PRO A 236 -46.42 4.73 37.17
C PRO A 236 -45.19 3.83 37.10
N PHE A 237 -44.05 4.35 37.56
CA PHE A 237 -42.78 3.62 37.63
C PHE A 237 -42.08 3.88 38.99
N ASP A 238 -41.25 2.95 39.44
CA ASP A 238 -40.37 3.19 40.59
C ASP A 238 -39.14 4.00 40.13
N ARG A 239 -39.04 5.26 40.59
CA ARG A 239 -37.93 6.17 40.28
C ARG A 239 -36.58 5.61 40.74
N ALA A 240 -36.53 4.94 41.89
CA ALA A 240 -35.28 4.38 42.42
C ALA A 240 -34.84 3.13 41.64
N GLU A 241 -35.78 2.26 41.26
CA GLU A 241 -35.47 1.11 40.41
C GLU A 241 -35.00 1.57 39.02
N PHE A 242 -35.71 2.52 38.40
CA PHE A 242 -35.36 3.08 37.09
C PHE A 242 -33.97 3.74 37.07
N VAL A 243 -33.68 4.62 38.05
CA VAL A 243 -32.38 5.31 38.15
C VAL A 243 -31.25 4.30 38.34
N ASN A 244 -31.42 3.30 39.20
CA ASN A 244 -30.42 2.24 39.39
C ASN A 244 -30.23 1.37 38.14
N ALA A 245 -31.31 1.02 37.44
CA ALA A 245 -31.23 0.22 36.22
C ALA A 245 -30.48 0.96 35.09
N VAL A 246 -30.77 2.25 34.87
CA VAL A 246 -30.10 3.09 33.87
C VAL A 246 -28.62 3.30 34.24
N ALA A 247 -28.32 3.63 35.50
CA ALA A 247 -26.95 3.81 35.97
C ALA A 247 -26.14 2.50 35.85
N ALA A 248 -26.70 1.36 36.29
CA ALA A 248 -26.04 0.06 36.17
C ALA A 248 -25.80 -0.35 34.72
N GLN A 249 -26.74 -0.06 33.81
CA GLN A 249 -26.56 -0.30 32.38
C GLN A 249 -25.43 0.56 31.80
N ALA A 250 -25.33 1.84 32.18
CA ALA A 250 -24.28 2.75 31.73
C ALA A 250 -22.90 2.35 32.27
N ILE A 251 -22.81 1.99 33.56
CA ILE A 251 -21.57 1.48 34.20
C ILE A 251 -21.12 0.19 33.53
N GLY A 252 -22.05 -0.73 33.21
CA GLY A 252 -21.76 -1.96 32.47
C GLY A 252 -21.28 -1.76 31.02
N MET A 253 -21.34 -0.54 30.49
CA MET A 253 -20.72 -0.19 29.20
C MET A 253 -19.28 0.32 29.34
N VAL A 254 -18.80 0.67 30.53
CA VAL A 254 -17.44 1.20 30.74
C VAL A 254 -16.40 0.11 30.44
N PRO A 255 -15.37 0.38 29.61
CA PRO A 255 -14.33 -0.61 29.30
C PRO A 255 -13.60 -1.08 30.55
N THR A 256 -13.42 -2.41 30.68
CA THR A 256 -12.71 -3.01 31.81
C THR A 256 -11.20 -2.69 31.77
N PRO A 257 -10.46 -2.86 32.88
CA PRO A 257 -9.01 -2.68 32.90
C PRO A 257 -8.28 -3.55 31.86
N GLU A 258 -8.77 -4.77 31.64
CA GLU A 258 -8.24 -5.71 30.63
C GLU A 258 -8.50 -5.20 29.21
N MET A 259 -9.71 -4.70 28.90
CA MET A 259 -10.01 -4.09 27.61
C MET A 259 -9.13 -2.87 27.30
N ILE A 260 -8.82 -2.06 28.31
CA ILE A 260 -7.93 -0.89 28.17
C ILE A 260 -6.46 -1.32 27.99
N ARG A 261 -6.02 -2.34 28.76
CA ARG A 261 -4.65 -2.85 28.71
C ARG A 261 -4.34 -3.54 27.38
N ASP A 262 -5.19 -4.47 26.96
CA ASP A 262 -4.88 -5.42 25.89
C ASP A 262 -5.66 -5.13 24.60
N GLY A 263 -6.84 -4.52 24.69
CA GLY A 263 -7.68 -4.22 23.53
C GLY A 263 -7.22 -3.03 22.67
N LEU A 264 -6.54 -2.04 23.26
CA LEU A 264 -6.07 -0.84 22.56
C LEU A 264 -4.66 -1.06 21.95
N THR A 265 -4.56 -1.40 20.66
CA THR A 265 -3.25 -1.60 19.98
C THR A 265 -3.07 -0.65 18.78
N ILE A 266 -1.82 -0.30 18.48
CA ILE A 266 -1.44 0.48 17.30
C ILE A 266 -0.38 -0.34 16.55
N GLU A 267 -0.79 -1.04 15.50
CA GLU A 267 0.04 -1.99 14.76
C GLU A 267 0.47 -1.43 13.40
N MET A 268 1.77 -1.44 13.11
CA MET A 268 2.28 -1.20 11.75
C MET A 268 2.03 -2.43 10.87
N LYS A 269 1.43 -2.20 9.69
CA LYS A 269 1.22 -3.21 8.65
C LYS A 269 2.07 -2.85 7.42
N PRO A 270 3.32 -3.32 7.34
CA PRO A 270 4.10 -3.20 6.12
C PRO A 270 3.48 -4.05 5.00
N LYS A 271 3.58 -3.55 3.76
CA LYS A 271 3.19 -4.24 2.54
C LYS A 271 4.21 -3.94 1.45
N VAL A 272 4.56 -4.97 0.69
CA VAL A 272 5.51 -4.90 -0.43
C VAL A 272 4.72 -5.18 -1.72
N ILE A 273 5.09 -4.52 -2.80
CA ILE A 273 4.62 -4.86 -4.15
C ILE A 273 5.57 -5.90 -4.69
N VAL A 274 5.05 -6.99 -5.25
CA VAL A 274 5.84 -7.95 -6.03
C VAL A 274 5.41 -7.80 -7.47
N LEU A 275 6.34 -7.51 -8.37
CA LEU A 275 6.03 -7.34 -9.79
C LEU A 275 5.76 -8.70 -10.45
N GLY A 276 4.82 -8.75 -11.39
CA GLY A 276 4.49 -9.99 -12.11
C GLY A 276 5.67 -10.55 -12.94
N SER A 277 6.58 -9.67 -13.36
CA SER A 277 7.86 -10.02 -13.99
C SER A 277 8.80 -10.75 -13.02
N GLU A 278 8.81 -10.37 -11.75
CA GLU A 278 9.65 -10.96 -10.71
C GLU A 278 9.11 -12.30 -10.27
N MET A 279 7.79 -12.42 -10.06
CA MET A 279 7.17 -13.73 -9.82
C MET A 279 7.49 -14.72 -10.95
N ALA A 280 7.53 -14.26 -12.20
CA ALA A 280 7.92 -15.10 -13.34
C ALA A 280 9.43 -15.43 -13.35
N ALA A 281 10.28 -14.48 -12.98
CA ALA A 281 11.73 -14.68 -12.87
C ALA A 281 12.10 -15.61 -11.70
N GLU A 282 11.48 -15.45 -10.53
CA GLU A 282 11.65 -16.30 -9.35
C GLU A 282 11.13 -17.72 -9.61
N GLN A 283 9.98 -17.87 -10.29
CA GLN A 283 9.50 -19.18 -10.73
C GLN A 283 10.45 -19.83 -11.76
N LYS A 284 11.07 -19.05 -12.64
CA LYS A 284 12.08 -19.55 -13.59
C LYS A 284 13.33 -20.00 -12.85
N LEU A 285 13.88 -19.18 -11.97
CA LEU A 285 15.02 -19.49 -11.12
C LEU A 285 14.76 -20.72 -10.24
N THR A 286 13.58 -20.84 -9.65
CA THR A 286 13.18 -22.02 -8.85
C THR A 286 13.13 -23.29 -9.70
N ARG A 287 12.73 -23.20 -10.98
CA ARG A 287 12.78 -24.34 -11.92
C ARG A 287 14.21 -24.65 -12.33
N GLU A 288 15.03 -23.63 -12.61
CA GLU A 288 16.45 -23.78 -12.95
C GLU A 288 17.23 -24.44 -11.81
N LEU A 289 17.10 -23.95 -10.57
CA LEU A 289 17.72 -24.55 -9.37
C LEU A 289 17.24 -25.99 -9.11
N ARG A 290 15.97 -26.32 -9.40
CA ARG A 290 15.48 -27.71 -9.32
C ARG A 290 16.06 -28.61 -10.40
N LEU A 291 16.24 -28.08 -11.62
CA LEU A 291 16.89 -28.80 -12.73
C LEU A 291 18.39 -28.96 -12.47
N GLU A 292 19.04 -27.96 -11.89
CA GLU A 292 20.45 -28.02 -11.48
C GLU A 292 20.65 -28.99 -10.32
N ALA A 293 19.79 -28.99 -9.29
CA ALA A 293 19.81 -30.00 -8.24
C ALA A 293 19.57 -31.42 -8.80
N ALA A 294 18.61 -31.59 -9.72
CA ALA A 294 18.37 -32.87 -10.38
C ALA A 294 19.52 -33.31 -11.29
N ARG A 295 20.23 -32.37 -11.93
CA ARG A 295 21.46 -32.63 -12.70
C ARG A 295 22.61 -32.99 -11.78
N ALA A 296 22.82 -32.27 -10.68
CA ALA A 296 23.82 -32.58 -9.68
C ALA A 296 23.56 -33.95 -9.03
N GLU A 297 22.31 -34.30 -8.72
CA GLU A 297 21.93 -35.65 -8.28
C GLU A 297 22.20 -36.72 -9.34
N ALA A 298 21.89 -36.43 -10.61
CA ALA A 298 22.18 -37.33 -11.72
C ALA A 298 23.69 -37.49 -11.93
N GLU A 299 24.46 -36.40 -11.84
CA GLU A 299 25.92 -36.38 -11.91
C GLU A 299 26.55 -37.09 -10.72
N THR A 300 26.04 -36.95 -9.49
CA THR A 300 26.53 -37.76 -8.37
C THR A 300 26.23 -39.23 -8.58
N ARG A 301 25.07 -39.59 -9.15
CA ARG A 301 24.75 -41.00 -9.48
C ARG A 301 25.60 -41.53 -10.64
N THR A 302 25.87 -40.74 -11.68
CA THR A 302 26.78 -41.14 -12.75
C THR A 302 28.23 -41.16 -12.28
N ILE A 303 28.64 -40.30 -11.34
CA ILE A 303 29.95 -40.35 -10.68
C ILE A 303 30.03 -41.58 -9.77
N GLU A 304 28.99 -41.96 -9.05
CA GLU A 304 28.93 -43.22 -8.28
C GLU A 304 29.08 -44.44 -9.19
N ILE A 305 28.28 -44.50 -10.26
CA ILE A 305 28.37 -45.54 -11.31
C ILE A 305 29.73 -45.48 -12.02
N GLU A 306 30.30 -44.30 -12.26
CA GLU A 306 31.63 -44.14 -12.86
C GLU A 306 32.75 -44.45 -11.89
N VAL A 307 32.57 -44.32 -10.57
CA VAL A 307 33.55 -44.73 -9.56
C VAL A 307 33.51 -46.24 -9.38
N GLU A 308 32.34 -46.87 -9.48
CA GLU A 308 32.20 -48.32 -9.57
C GLU A 308 32.77 -48.87 -10.91
N ALA A 309 32.49 -48.18 -12.02
CA ALA A 309 33.08 -48.49 -13.32
C ALA A 309 34.58 -48.19 -13.37
N LYS A 310 35.08 -47.12 -12.74
CA LYS A 310 36.52 -46.83 -12.63
C LYS A 310 37.21 -47.77 -11.65
N ALA A 311 36.57 -48.23 -10.57
CA ALA A 311 37.13 -49.30 -9.74
C ALA A 311 37.28 -50.63 -10.51
N SER A 312 36.51 -50.85 -11.58
CA SER A 312 36.68 -51.98 -12.50
C SER A 312 37.58 -51.67 -13.72
N ILE A 313 37.62 -50.43 -14.20
CA ILE A 313 38.41 -49.94 -15.36
C ILE A 313 39.80 -49.40 -14.97
N GLU A 314 40.11 -49.15 -13.69
CA GLU A 314 41.45 -48.80 -13.20
C GLU A 314 42.44 -49.98 -13.32
N ARG A 315 41.92 -51.17 -13.69
CA ARG A 315 42.71 -52.30 -14.22
C ARG A 315 43.16 -52.11 -15.68
N LEU A 316 42.62 -51.13 -16.41
CA LEU A 316 42.74 -50.87 -17.85
C LEU A 316 42.81 -49.34 -18.16
N LYS A 317 44.03 -48.81 -18.11
CA LYS A 317 44.45 -47.39 -18.12
C LYS A 317 43.83 -46.42 -19.16
N VAL A 318 43.40 -45.26 -18.65
CA VAL A 318 43.72 -43.85 -19.02
C VAL A 318 43.87 -43.41 -20.51
N THR A 319 42.98 -42.51 -20.97
CA THR A 319 43.20 -41.18 -21.64
C THR A 319 41.83 -40.58 -22.05
N GLY A 320 41.59 -39.27 -22.28
CA GLY A 320 42.35 -38.04 -21.97
C GLY A 320 42.16 -36.92 -23.03
N PHE A 321 41.49 -35.78 -22.73
CA PHE A 321 41.30 -34.65 -23.67
C PHE A 321 40.95 -33.29 -23.00
N GLU A 322 41.55 -32.19 -23.47
CA GLU A 322 41.25 -30.78 -23.09
C GLU A 322 41.37 -29.87 -24.33
N GLU A 323 40.32 -29.22 -24.85
CA GLU A 323 40.49 -28.20 -25.91
C GLU A 323 39.37 -27.14 -26.08
N ASP A 324 38.27 -27.19 -25.33
CA ASP A 324 37.04 -26.41 -25.65
C ASP A 324 36.99 -24.95 -25.14
N GLN A 325 37.96 -24.49 -24.33
CA GLN A 325 37.79 -23.30 -23.47
C GLN A 325 38.31 -21.96 -24.05
N ARG A 326 38.33 -21.77 -25.38
CA ARG A 326 38.97 -20.58 -26.01
C ARG A 326 38.14 -19.71 -26.97
N ARG A 327 36.84 -19.95 -27.17
CA ARG A 327 35.98 -19.12 -28.07
C ARG A 327 34.87 -18.32 -27.38
N GLU A 328 34.77 -18.37 -26.06
CA GLU A 328 33.62 -17.80 -25.32
C GLU A 328 33.78 -16.33 -24.87
N ARG A 329 35.00 -15.75 -24.97
CA ARG A 329 35.31 -14.45 -24.31
C ARG A 329 35.25 -13.21 -25.20
N GLU A 330 35.28 -13.33 -26.53
CA GLU A 330 35.28 -12.15 -27.43
C GLU A 330 33.89 -11.61 -27.78
N VAL A 331 32.81 -12.37 -27.50
CA VAL A 331 31.43 -11.97 -27.84
C VAL A 331 30.77 -11.10 -26.74
N LYS A 332 31.26 -11.19 -25.49
CA LYS A 332 30.58 -10.62 -24.31
C LYS A 332 30.67 -9.10 -24.13
N GLU A 333 31.60 -8.38 -24.79
CA GLU A 333 31.76 -6.93 -24.58
C GLU A 333 31.05 -6.04 -25.62
N ARG A 334 30.79 -6.51 -26.85
CA ARG A 334 30.13 -5.68 -27.89
C ARG A 334 28.62 -5.50 -27.73
N ILE A 335 27.96 -6.30 -26.90
CA ILE A 335 26.51 -6.22 -26.64
C ILE A 335 26.18 -5.25 -25.50
N ARG A 336 27.16 -4.86 -24.68
CA ARG A 336 26.94 -4.07 -23.46
C ARG A 336 26.74 -2.56 -23.70
N THR A 337 27.19 -2.03 -24.84
CA THR A 337 27.24 -0.58 -25.10
C THR A 337 26.11 -0.04 -26.00
N MET A 338 25.35 -0.88 -26.70
CA MET A 338 24.19 -0.42 -27.50
C MET A 338 22.85 -0.44 -26.72
N LYS A 339 22.74 -1.21 -25.63
CA LYS A 339 21.45 -1.45 -24.94
C LYS A 339 21.03 -0.36 -23.93
N ILE A 340 21.88 0.64 -23.66
CA ILE A 340 21.69 1.57 -22.52
C ILE A 340 21.05 2.92 -22.93
N GLU A 341 21.16 3.34 -24.20
CA GLU A 341 20.69 4.68 -24.61
C GLU A 341 19.30 4.71 -25.28
N ALA A 342 18.82 3.58 -25.83
CA ALA A 342 17.48 3.49 -26.41
C ALA A 342 16.37 3.38 -25.35
N ALA A 343 16.61 2.64 -24.26
CA ALA A 343 15.63 2.42 -23.19
C ALA A 343 15.38 3.64 -22.28
N ARG A 344 16.01 4.79 -22.55
CA ARG A 344 16.01 5.97 -21.66
C ARG A 344 15.13 7.13 -22.15
N ARG A 345 14.51 7.03 -23.33
CA ARG A 345 13.65 8.10 -23.92
C ARG A 345 12.17 7.73 -24.08
N GLU A 346 11.79 6.49 -23.82
CA GLU A 346 10.41 5.99 -23.98
C GLU A 346 9.68 5.84 -22.63
N ALA A 347 10.27 6.36 -21.55
CA ALA A 347 9.79 6.22 -20.17
C ALA A 347 9.07 7.47 -19.61
N GLU A 348 8.79 8.47 -20.46
CA GLU A 348 8.25 9.78 -20.04
C GLU A 348 6.72 9.94 -20.26
N GLU A 349 6.07 9.01 -20.99
CA GLU A 349 4.73 9.14 -21.58
C GLU A 349 3.55 8.59 -20.75
N ALA A 350 3.73 8.34 -19.45
CA ALA A 350 2.62 7.92 -18.58
C ALA A 350 2.52 8.78 -17.33
N VAL A 351 1.32 8.80 -16.72
CA VAL A 351 1.11 9.23 -15.32
C VAL A 351 1.83 8.24 -14.40
N SER A 352 3.15 8.36 -14.34
CA SER A 352 3.97 7.55 -13.47
C SER A 352 3.61 7.88 -12.02
N PRO A 353 3.58 6.89 -11.11
CA PRO A 353 3.50 7.15 -9.68
C PRO A 353 4.62 8.08 -9.17
N ILE A 354 5.74 8.15 -9.91
CA ILE A 354 6.80 9.14 -9.71
C ILE A 354 6.28 10.57 -9.99
N LYS A 355 5.58 10.81 -11.11
CA LYS A 355 4.94 12.10 -11.44
C LYS A 355 3.85 12.43 -10.39
N GLU A 356 3.05 11.45 -9.96
CA GLU A 356 2.02 11.64 -8.90
C GLU A 356 2.64 11.98 -7.52
N GLY A 357 3.77 11.35 -7.18
CA GLY A 357 4.53 11.66 -5.96
C GLY A 357 5.17 13.05 -6.02
N LEU A 358 5.80 13.39 -7.15
CA LEU A 358 6.33 14.74 -7.42
C LEU A 358 5.23 15.80 -7.33
N ALA A 359 4.04 15.55 -7.89
CA ALA A 359 2.90 16.46 -7.78
C ALA A 359 2.48 16.68 -6.32
N GLN A 360 2.43 15.62 -5.50
CA GLN A 360 2.15 15.72 -4.06
C GLN A 360 3.22 16.48 -3.28
N ILE A 361 4.50 16.29 -3.59
CA ILE A 361 5.60 17.09 -3.01
C ILE A 361 5.43 18.56 -3.38
N THR A 362 5.28 18.83 -4.68
CA THR A 362 5.16 20.18 -5.24
C THR A 362 3.96 20.92 -4.64
N ALA A 363 2.81 20.25 -4.54
CA ALA A 363 1.59 20.80 -3.92
C ALA A 363 1.82 21.18 -2.45
N ARG A 364 2.37 20.27 -1.62
CA ARG A 364 2.65 20.55 -0.20
C ARG A 364 3.65 21.68 0.00
N ILE A 365 4.70 21.75 -0.83
CA ILE A 365 5.67 22.86 -0.77
C ILE A 365 5.01 24.17 -1.21
N CYS A 366 4.17 24.15 -2.25
CA CYS A 366 3.44 25.33 -2.73
C CYS A 366 2.48 25.88 -1.67
N GLU A 367 1.62 25.03 -1.10
CA GLU A 367 0.69 25.40 -0.01
C GLU A 367 1.43 25.97 1.20
N ALA A 368 2.49 25.30 1.64
CA ALA A 368 3.28 25.75 2.79
C ALA A 368 4.04 27.06 2.50
N ALA A 369 4.55 27.25 1.28
CA ALA A 369 5.19 28.50 0.87
C ALA A 369 4.19 29.64 0.76
N GLN A 370 2.98 29.39 0.26
CA GLN A 370 1.90 30.37 0.16
C GLN A 370 1.44 30.84 1.55
N GLU A 371 1.10 29.92 2.46
CA GLU A 371 0.70 30.29 3.84
C GLU A 371 1.81 31.04 4.60
N MET A 372 3.09 30.73 4.31
CA MET A 372 4.21 31.48 4.86
C MET A 372 4.40 32.86 4.22
N SER A 373 4.12 33.00 2.93
CA SER A 373 4.20 34.27 2.19
C SER A 373 3.11 35.25 2.66
N GLU A 374 1.86 34.78 2.75
CA GLU A 374 0.72 35.55 3.28
C GLU A 374 1.00 36.07 4.71
N ARG A 375 1.52 35.21 5.60
CA ARG A 375 1.91 35.61 6.96
C ARG A 375 3.10 36.57 7.03
N LEU A 376 3.89 36.66 5.96
CA LEU A 376 5.07 37.53 5.88
C LEU A 376 4.78 38.83 5.10
N GLN A 377 3.63 38.94 4.42
CA GLN A 377 3.29 40.03 3.49
C GLN A 377 3.42 41.42 4.13
N ASP A 378 2.81 41.63 5.30
CA ASP A 378 2.86 42.92 6.03
C ASP A 378 3.87 42.95 7.20
N ALA A 379 4.55 41.83 7.47
CA ALA A 379 5.40 41.68 8.64
C ALA A 379 6.74 42.45 8.51
N ARG A 380 7.04 43.33 9.48
CA ARG A 380 8.32 44.07 9.56
C ARG A 380 9.49 43.24 10.10
N PHE A 381 9.24 42.04 10.61
CA PHE A 381 10.24 41.12 11.16
C PHE A 381 9.81 39.68 10.88
N VAL A 382 10.74 38.74 10.85
CA VAL A 382 10.45 37.30 10.67
C VAL A 382 10.11 36.66 12.03
N PRO A 383 8.88 36.16 12.26
CA PRO A 383 8.54 35.47 13.49
C PRO A 383 9.36 34.18 13.67
N GLY A 384 9.78 33.88 14.91
CA GLY A 384 10.55 32.66 15.21
C GLY A 384 9.81 31.36 14.85
N SER A 385 8.48 31.36 14.95
CA SER A 385 7.60 30.27 14.51
C SER A 385 7.63 30.07 12.99
N LEU A 386 7.64 31.16 12.21
CA LEU A 386 7.75 31.13 10.75
C LEU A 386 9.13 30.59 10.31
N ALA A 387 10.21 31.07 10.94
CA ALA A 387 11.56 30.57 10.69
C ALA A 387 11.76 29.11 11.15
N LYS A 388 10.98 28.62 12.12
CA LYS A 388 10.93 27.18 12.46
C LYS A 388 10.20 26.39 11.36
N ARG A 389 9.02 26.85 10.93
CA ARG A 389 8.23 26.21 9.87
C ARG A 389 9.00 26.10 8.55
N ALA A 390 9.67 27.17 8.13
CA ALA A 390 10.49 27.17 6.91
C ALA A 390 11.60 26.10 6.97
N ARG A 391 12.32 26.00 8.09
CA ARG A 391 13.33 24.94 8.29
C ARG A 391 12.72 23.54 8.24
N GLN A 392 11.58 23.32 8.91
CA GLN A 392 10.86 22.04 8.90
C GLN A 392 10.36 21.66 7.50
N MET A 393 9.94 22.63 6.68
CA MET A 393 9.54 22.40 5.29
C MET A 393 10.73 21.97 4.42
N CYS A 394 11.87 22.65 4.54
CA CYS A 394 13.09 22.28 3.81
C CYS A 394 13.62 20.90 4.27
N GLU A 395 13.58 20.61 5.57
CA GLU A 395 13.95 19.31 6.16
C GLU A 395 13.04 18.19 5.66
N TRP A 396 11.72 18.40 5.67
CA TRP A 396 10.74 17.47 5.10
C TRP A 396 11.00 17.22 3.61
N TYR A 397 11.27 18.25 2.81
CA TYR A 397 11.60 18.06 1.39
C TYR A 397 12.82 17.16 1.19
N SER A 398 13.93 17.40 1.90
CA SER A 398 15.14 16.57 1.76
C SER A 398 14.95 15.11 2.16
N LEU A 399 13.94 14.79 2.98
CA LEU A 399 13.59 13.40 3.33
C LEU A 399 12.66 12.75 2.31
N MET A 400 11.90 13.56 1.58
CA MET A 400 10.84 13.13 0.67
C MET A 400 11.26 13.23 -0.81
N ASN A 401 12.45 13.79 -1.11
CA ASN A 401 13.00 13.89 -2.46
C ASN A 401 13.55 12.54 -2.98
N PHE A 402 12.68 11.53 -3.10
CA PHE A 402 13.03 10.20 -3.64
C PHE A 402 13.39 10.20 -5.14
N THR A 403 13.30 11.36 -5.80
CA THR A 403 13.58 11.51 -7.24
C THR A 403 14.95 12.11 -7.52
N GLY A 404 15.60 12.74 -6.53
CA GLY A 404 16.85 13.47 -6.72
C GLY A 404 16.68 14.74 -7.57
N ASP A 405 15.55 15.44 -7.45
CA ASP A 405 15.33 16.70 -8.17
C ASP A 405 16.08 17.86 -7.50
N ASP A 406 17.23 18.24 -8.07
CA ASP A 406 18.07 19.36 -7.60
C ASP A 406 17.39 20.74 -7.78
N SER A 407 16.39 20.86 -8.66
CA SER A 407 15.89 22.16 -9.13
C SER A 407 15.15 22.95 -8.05
N LEU A 408 14.34 22.26 -7.23
CA LEU A 408 13.66 22.85 -6.08
C LEU A 408 14.57 22.90 -4.84
N GLU A 409 15.53 21.97 -4.72
CA GLU A 409 16.49 21.91 -3.61
C GLU A 409 17.39 23.15 -3.54
N ALA A 410 17.86 23.66 -4.68
CA ALA A 410 18.64 24.89 -4.77
C ALA A 410 17.88 26.11 -4.21
N VAL A 411 16.56 26.20 -4.43
CA VAL A 411 15.72 27.30 -3.94
C VAL A 411 15.38 27.12 -2.45
N LEU A 412 15.06 25.89 -2.04
CA LEU A 412 14.82 25.55 -0.64
C LEU A 412 16.05 25.76 0.25
N THR A 413 17.25 25.60 -0.31
CA THR A 413 18.51 25.90 0.39
C THR A 413 18.64 27.38 0.74
N LYS A 414 18.30 28.30 -0.18
CA LYS A 414 18.25 29.75 0.10
C LYS A 414 17.25 30.08 1.23
N LEU A 415 16.07 29.46 1.22
CA LEU A 415 15.08 29.64 2.30
C LEU A 415 15.61 29.10 3.65
N ARG A 416 16.26 27.92 3.64
CA ARG A 416 16.86 27.30 4.82
C ARG A 416 17.94 28.19 5.44
N GLU A 417 18.78 28.82 4.62
CA GLU A 417 19.80 29.79 5.07
C GLU A 417 19.17 31.05 5.68
N ALA A 418 18.23 31.70 4.98
CA ALA A 418 17.52 32.86 5.49
C ALA A 418 16.81 32.57 6.83
N ALA A 419 16.21 31.39 6.97
CA ALA A 419 15.54 30.96 8.20
C ALA A 419 16.51 30.55 9.33
N ARG A 420 17.76 30.14 9.03
CA ARG A 420 18.78 29.76 10.02
C ARG A 420 19.43 30.96 10.73
N ARG A 421 19.45 32.16 10.13
CA ARG A 421 20.02 33.37 10.74
C ARG A 421 19.42 33.69 12.11
N GLU A 422 20.14 34.43 12.94
CA GLU A 422 19.65 34.89 14.24
C GLU A 422 18.43 35.80 14.11
N ALA A 423 17.57 35.85 15.12
CA ALA A 423 16.30 36.60 15.07
C ALA A 423 16.47 38.10 14.73
N LYS A 424 17.61 38.70 15.09
CA LYS A 424 17.95 40.11 14.78
C LYS A 424 18.53 40.33 13.37
N GLN A 425 18.93 39.25 12.68
CA GLN A 425 19.63 39.28 11.38
C GLN A 425 18.80 38.65 10.24
N ARG A 426 17.58 38.20 10.51
CA ARG A 426 16.65 37.70 9.48
C ARG A 426 16.02 38.87 8.73
N SER A 427 16.35 39.02 7.44
CA SER A 427 15.62 39.94 6.57
C SER A 427 14.25 39.36 6.19
N PRO A 428 13.14 40.09 6.42
CA PRO A 428 11.85 39.73 5.85
C PRO A 428 11.89 39.69 4.32
N GLU A 429 12.68 40.56 3.69
CA GLU A 429 12.77 40.68 2.22
C GLU A 429 13.48 39.47 1.61
N GLU A 430 14.61 39.02 2.18
CA GLU A 430 15.28 37.79 1.72
C GLU A 430 14.36 36.58 1.83
N MET A 431 13.59 36.50 2.92
CA MET A 431 12.67 35.39 3.15
C MET A 431 11.45 35.45 2.22
N ARG A 432 10.89 36.64 1.93
CA ARG A 432 9.86 36.82 0.88
C ARG A 432 10.39 36.45 -0.49
N ASN A 433 11.61 36.86 -0.84
CA ASN A 433 12.23 36.55 -2.13
C ASN A 433 12.42 35.03 -2.29
N ALA A 434 12.95 34.35 -1.26
CA ALA A 434 13.08 32.89 -1.28
C ALA A 434 11.72 32.17 -1.39
N LEU A 435 10.67 32.64 -0.70
CA LEU A 435 9.31 32.10 -0.82
C LEU A 435 8.70 32.35 -2.21
N ASN A 436 8.91 33.52 -2.79
CA ASN A 436 8.46 33.85 -4.14
C ASN A 436 9.20 33.03 -5.21
N ASP A 437 10.51 32.79 -5.03
CA ASP A 437 11.28 31.90 -5.91
C ASP A 437 10.77 30.45 -5.82
N ILE A 438 10.40 29.97 -4.62
CA ILE A 438 9.76 28.65 -4.45
C ILE A 438 8.42 28.59 -5.17
N LEU A 439 7.53 29.58 -4.95
CA LEU A 439 6.23 29.63 -5.62
C LEU A 439 6.35 29.69 -7.15
N ARG A 440 7.38 30.37 -7.67
CA ARG A 440 7.70 30.37 -9.10
C ARG A 440 8.20 29.00 -9.57
N ALA A 441 9.13 28.38 -8.84
CA ALA A 441 9.65 27.06 -9.17
C ALA A 441 8.54 25.99 -9.17
N THR A 442 7.71 25.93 -8.13
CA THR A 442 6.57 25.01 -8.06
C THR A 442 5.54 25.30 -9.15
N THR A 443 5.22 26.58 -9.45
CA THR A 443 4.31 26.92 -10.55
C THR A 443 4.87 26.51 -11.91
N ILE A 444 6.17 26.67 -12.16
CA ILE A 444 6.83 26.22 -13.40
C ILE A 444 6.81 24.69 -13.48
N GLN A 445 7.09 23.99 -12.38
CA GLN A 445 7.07 22.54 -12.32
C GLN A 445 5.67 21.97 -12.54
N SER A 446 4.65 22.53 -11.88
CA SER A 446 3.24 22.19 -12.12
C SER A 446 2.79 22.52 -13.55
N ARG A 447 3.26 23.63 -14.14
CA ARG A 447 2.97 23.94 -15.55
C ARG A 447 3.66 22.98 -16.51
N LYS A 448 4.92 22.60 -16.28
CA LYS A 448 5.60 21.59 -17.11
C LYS A 448 4.83 20.28 -17.11
N LEU A 449 4.42 19.79 -15.94
CA LEU A 449 3.58 18.60 -15.82
C LEU A 449 2.27 18.75 -16.62
N LEU A 450 1.56 19.87 -16.46
CA LEU A 450 0.30 20.13 -17.16
C LEU A 450 0.44 20.43 -18.67
N ASP A 451 1.56 20.98 -19.12
CA ASP A 451 1.83 21.29 -20.52
C ASP A 451 2.36 20.05 -21.26
N GLU A 452 3.10 19.15 -20.59
CA GLU A 452 3.36 17.78 -21.06
C GLU A 452 2.03 17.02 -21.27
N ASP A 453 1.14 17.02 -20.27
CA ASP A 453 -0.20 16.40 -20.35
C ASP A 453 -1.09 17.01 -21.45
N ARG A 454 -0.83 18.26 -21.88
CA ARG A 454 -1.60 18.97 -22.92
C ARG A 454 -1.05 18.82 -24.32
N LEU A 455 0.28 18.76 -24.48
CA LEU A 455 0.91 18.50 -25.76
C LEU A 455 0.60 17.07 -26.21
N SER A 456 0.70 16.10 -25.30
CA SER A 456 0.26 14.72 -25.54
C SER A 456 -1.24 14.61 -25.86
N ALA A 457 -2.11 15.37 -25.18
CA ALA A 457 -3.54 15.43 -25.53
C ALA A 457 -3.86 16.16 -26.85
N LEU A 458 -2.88 16.76 -27.52
CA LEU A 458 -2.98 17.42 -28.83
C LEU A 458 -2.32 16.61 -29.96
N GLU A 459 -1.65 15.50 -29.64
CA GLU A 459 -1.12 14.52 -30.61
C GLU A 459 -2.06 13.31 -30.80
N LEU A 460 -3.30 13.41 -30.28
CA LEU A 460 -4.45 12.51 -30.53
C LEU A 460 -5.09 12.72 -31.92
#